data_AF-A0A5N6R2U7-F1
#
_entry.id   AF-A0A5N6R2U7-F1
#
_cell.length_a   1.000
_cell.length_b   1.000
_cell.length_c   1.000
_cell.angle_alpha   90.00
_cell.angle_beta   90.00
_cell.angle_gamma   90.00
#
_symmetry.space_group_name_H-M   'P 1'
#
loop_
_entity.id
_entity.type
_entity.pdbx_description
1 polymer ?
#
loop_
_entity_poly.entity_id
_entity_poly.type
_entity_poly.pdbx_seq_one_letter_code
_entity_poly.pdbx_strand_id
1 'polypeptide(L)'
;MDCINLGKRWRGPWALPKPVEAVAVVVFLAVGFSAFVAIGRRGRTLGQITFGDSTHCDFPAIFNFGDSNSDTGGRSAAFHRLLSPNGDTFFGKPSGRFCDGLVLVDFIGDYSHFPI
;
A
#
# COMPACT_ATOMS: atom_id res chain seq x y z
N MET A 1 33.24 18.09 -61.77
CA MET A 1 32.84 17.52 -60.47
C MET A 1 32.76 18.68 -59.50
N ASP A 2 31.58 19.03 -58.99
CA ASP A 2 31.42 19.84 -57.78
C ASP A 2 30.15 19.35 -57.06
N CYS A 3 30.34 18.83 -55.86
CA CYS A 3 29.30 18.21 -55.05
C CYS A 3 28.40 19.26 -54.39
N ILE A 4 27.08 19.13 -54.59
CA ILE A 4 26.07 19.85 -53.84
C ILE A 4 26.11 19.37 -52.38
N ASN A 5 26.43 20.27 -51.46
CA ASN A 5 26.54 19.99 -50.02
C ASN A 5 25.14 19.94 -49.38
N LEU A 6 24.59 18.73 -49.26
CA LEU A 6 23.26 18.46 -48.69
C LEU A 6 23.33 18.41 -47.15
N GLY A 7 23.51 19.57 -46.51
CA GLY A 7 23.72 19.66 -45.06
C GLY A 7 23.12 20.91 -44.41
N LYS A 8 21.97 21.41 -44.86
CA LYS A 8 21.28 22.51 -44.16
C LYS A 8 20.55 21.98 -42.92
N ARG A 9 21.28 21.91 -41.81
CA ARG A 9 20.77 21.65 -40.46
C ARG A 9 19.91 22.83 -40.01
N TRP A 10 18.60 22.66 -40.03
CA TRP A 10 17.62 23.60 -39.50
C TRP A 10 17.85 23.81 -38.00
N ARG A 11 18.27 25.02 -37.59
CA ARG A 11 18.21 25.49 -36.21
C ARG A 11 17.23 26.67 -36.15
N GLY A 12 16.15 26.53 -35.40
CA GLY A 12 15.20 27.60 -35.16
C GLY A 12 15.83 28.77 -34.37
N PRO A 13 15.20 29.95 -34.39
CA PRO A 13 15.77 31.20 -33.83
C PRO A 13 15.91 31.23 -32.30
N TRP A 14 15.46 30.18 -31.59
CA TRP A 14 15.48 30.07 -30.13
C TRP A 14 16.34 28.92 -29.61
N ALA A 15 17.41 28.58 -30.33
CA ALA A 15 18.37 27.57 -29.87
C ALA A 15 19.18 28.12 -28.69
N LEU A 16 18.86 27.65 -27.48
CA LEU A 16 19.62 27.97 -26.27
C LEU A 16 21.02 27.33 -26.33
N PRO A 17 22.01 27.91 -25.62
CA PRO A 17 23.30 27.25 -25.49
C PRO A 17 23.10 25.87 -24.86
N LYS A 18 23.70 24.82 -25.42
CA LYS A 18 23.64 23.46 -24.87
C LYS A 18 23.88 23.32 -23.35
N PRO A 19 24.76 24.10 -22.70
CA PRO A 19 24.86 24.06 -21.24
C PRO A 19 23.61 24.57 -20.52
N VAL A 20 22.88 25.54 -21.09
CA VAL A 20 21.66 26.09 -20.50
C VAL A 20 20.49 25.10 -20.61
N GLU A 21 20.38 24.39 -21.74
CA GLU A 21 19.40 23.31 -21.90
C GLU A 21 19.61 22.19 -20.87
N ALA A 22 20.86 21.77 -20.65
CA ALA A 22 21.20 20.75 -19.66
C ALA A 22 20.88 21.19 -18.22
N VAL A 23 21.20 22.44 -17.87
CA VAL A 23 20.87 23.00 -16.55
C VAL A 23 19.36 23.06 -16.34
N ALA A 24 18.59 23.50 -17.34
CA ALA A 24 17.14 23.54 -17.25
C ALA A 24 16.54 22.15 -16.99
N VAL A 25 17.00 21.12 -17.72
CA VAL A 25 16.53 19.74 -17.53
C VAL A 25 16.82 19.23 -16.12
N VAL A 26 18.03 19.46 -15.60
CA VAL A 26 18.40 19.02 -14.23
C VAL A 26 17.53 19.71 -13.18
N VAL A 27 17.26 21.00 -13.33
CA VAL A 27 16.40 21.77 -12.41
C VAL A 27 14.97 21.22 -12.42
N PHE A 28 14.40 20.95 -13.60
CA PHE A 28 13.04 20.39 -13.69
C PHE A 28 12.94 19.00 -13.06
N LEU A 29 13.93 18.14 -13.24
CA LEU A 29 13.95 16.82 -12.62
C LEU A 29 14.06 16.91 -11.09
N ALA A 30 14.91 17.79 -10.57
CA ALA A 30 15.07 17.98 -9.12
C ALA A 30 13.78 18.50 -8.47
N VAL A 31 13.16 19.54 -9.05
CA VAL A 31 11.91 20.12 -8.52
C VAL A 31 10.75 19.13 -8.61
N GLY A 32 10.62 18.43 -9.75
CA GLY A 32 9.58 17.41 -9.93
C GLY A 32 9.72 16.25 -8.94
N PHE A 33 10.95 15.79 -8.69
CA PHE A 33 11.24 14.75 -7.71
C PHE A 33 10.92 15.19 -6.28
N SER A 34 11.30 16.42 -5.90
CA SER A 34 10.96 16.98 -4.58
C SER A 34 9.44 17.11 -4.37
N ALA A 35 8.70 17.54 -5.38
CA ALA A 35 7.24 17.64 -5.31
C ALA A 35 6.58 16.25 -5.18
N PHE A 36 7.07 15.25 -5.93
CA PHE A 36 6.56 13.86 -5.85
C PHE A 36 6.78 13.26 -4.45
N VAL A 37 7.96 13.47 -3.85
CA VAL A 37 8.27 13.01 -2.49
C VAL A 37 7.41 13.73 -1.44
N ALA A 38 7.15 15.03 -1.61
CA ALA A 38 6.31 15.80 -0.67
C ALA A 38 4.83 15.40 -0.74
N ILE A 39 4.30 15.17 -1.95
CA ILE A 39 2.90 14.79 -2.17
C ILE A 39 2.65 13.32 -1.77
N GLY A 40 3.61 12.42 -2.03
CA GLY A 40 3.51 11.00 -1.67
C GLY A 40 3.49 10.71 -0.16
N ARG A 41 3.79 11.71 0.69
CA ARG A 41 3.74 11.59 2.16
C ARG A 41 2.42 12.06 2.78
N ARG A 42 1.45 12.52 1.99
CA ARG A 42 0.20 13.13 2.47
C ARG A 42 -0.99 12.16 2.52
N GLY A 43 -0.74 10.90 2.85
CA GLY A 43 -1.76 9.86 2.98
C GLY A 43 -1.60 9.07 4.26
N ARG A 44 -1.96 9.67 5.41
CA ARG A 44 -2.33 9.02 6.69
C ARG A 44 -2.52 10.10 7.75
N THR A 45 -3.73 10.60 7.90
CA THR A 45 -4.16 11.31 9.12
C THR A 45 -5.65 11.11 9.25
N LEU A 46 -6.05 10.00 9.85
CA LEU A 46 -7.44 9.73 10.22
C LEU A 46 -7.44 8.95 11.54
N GLY A 47 -8.06 9.56 12.56
CA GLY A 47 -8.50 8.90 13.79
C GLY A 47 -7.49 8.89 14.94
N GLN A 48 -7.45 9.94 15.75
CA GLN A 48 -6.87 9.90 17.10
C GLN A 48 -8.00 10.10 18.11
N ILE A 49 -8.36 9.03 18.83
CA ILE A 49 -9.23 9.07 20.02
C ILE A 49 -8.32 8.84 21.22
N THR A 50 -8.12 9.86 22.06
CA THR A 50 -7.29 9.78 23.26
C THR A 50 -8.01 9.13 24.43
N PHE A 51 -7.46 8.03 24.96
CA PHE A 51 -7.78 7.48 26.28
C PHE A 51 -6.50 7.39 27.12
N GLY A 52 -6.45 8.15 28.23
CA GLY A 52 -5.60 7.93 29.41
C GLY A 52 -4.07 7.87 29.23
N ASP A 53 -3.35 8.83 29.82
CA ASP A 53 -1.88 8.96 29.82
C ASP A 53 -1.13 7.72 30.37
N SER A 54 -0.76 6.84 29.45
CA SER A 54 0.41 5.97 29.43
C SER A 54 0.83 5.96 27.96
N THR A 55 2.13 6.07 27.66
CA THR A 55 2.68 6.18 26.29
C THR A 55 1.81 5.49 25.24
N HIS A 56 1.14 6.28 24.39
CA HIS A 56 0.20 5.79 23.37
C HIS A 56 0.94 4.79 22.46
N CYS A 57 0.75 3.50 22.70
CA CYS A 57 1.34 2.46 21.88
C CYS A 57 0.44 2.24 20.66
N ASP A 58 0.80 2.85 19.54
CA ASP A 58 0.14 2.68 18.26
C ASP A 58 0.58 1.37 17.60
N PHE A 59 -0.21 0.31 17.79
CA PHE A 59 -0.03 -0.96 17.09
C PHE A 59 -0.93 -1.00 15.85
N PRO A 60 -0.40 -0.90 14.62
CA PRO A 60 -1.25 -0.76 13.43
C PRO A 60 -1.97 -2.05 13.01
N ALA A 61 -1.57 -3.21 13.57
CA ALA A 61 -2.08 -4.53 13.20
C ALA A 61 -1.80 -5.57 14.29
N ILE A 62 -2.57 -6.66 14.27
CA ILE A 62 -2.36 -7.83 15.11
C ILE A 62 -1.79 -8.97 14.23
N PHE A 63 -0.68 -9.57 14.67
CA PHE A 63 -0.14 -10.78 14.05
C PHE A 63 -0.45 -11.98 14.93
N ASN A 64 -1.29 -12.87 14.42
CA ASN A 64 -1.75 -14.08 15.09
C ASN A 64 -0.97 -15.29 14.55
N PHE A 65 -0.40 -16.08 15.46
CA PHE A 65 0.18 -17.39 15.17
C PHE A 65 -0.48 -18.42 16.08
N GLY A 66 -0.79 -19.59 15.55
CA GLY A 66 -1.43 -20.64 16.33
C GLY A 66 -1.90 -21.81 15.51
N ASP A 67 -2.98 -22.42 15.98
CA ASP A 67 -3.63 -23.59 15.40
C ASP A 67 -5.05 -23.25 14.92
N SER A 68 -5.88 -24.28 14.75
CA SER A 68 -7.27 -24.14 14.32
C SER A 68 -8.13 -23.22 15.20
N ASN A 69 -7.80 -23.04 16.48
CA ASN A 69 -8.60 -22.24 17.41
C ASN A 69 -8.39 -20.73 17.25
N SER A 70 -7.29 -20.31 16.61
CA SER A 70 -7.01 -18.91 16.30
C SER A 70 -7.07 -18.62 14.80
N ASP A 71 -7.16 -19.63 13.95
CA ASP A 71 -7.19 -19.47 12.50
C ASP A 71 -8.50 -18.82 12.01
N THR A 72 -8.40 -17.62 11.46
CA THR A 72 -9.52 -16.85 10.90
C THR A 72 -9.77 -17.12 9.41
N GLY A 73 -9.05 -18.09 8.82
CA GLY A 73 -9.20 -18.51 7.43
C GLY A 73 -7.88 -18.75 6.68
N GLY A 74 -6.74 -18.58 7.36
CA GLY A 74 -5.40 -18.78 6.83
C GLY A 74 -5.16 -20.19 6.32
N ARG A 75 -5.63 -21.24 7.00
CA ARG A 75 -5.50 -22.61 6.48
C ARG A 75 -6.30 -22.80 5.18
N SER A 76 -7.51 -22.24 5.12
CA SER A 76 -8.35 -22.30 3.91
C SER A 76 -7.75 -21.53 2.73
N ALA A 77 -7.04 -20.44 3.00
CA ALA A 77 -6.35 -19.66 1.99
C ALA A 77 -5.07 -20.35 1.47
N ALA A 78 -4.32 -21.01 2.36
CA ALA A 78 -3.02 -21.59 2.01
C ALA A 78 -3.09 -23.03 1.46
N PHE A 79 -4.05 -23.84 1.91
CA PHE A 79 -4.09 -25.27 1.60
C PHE A 79 -5.36 -25.66 0.85
N HIS A 80 -6.45 -25.94 1.57
CA HIS A 80 -7.72 -26.37 1.01
C HIS A 80 -8.86 -25.70 1.74
N ARG A 81 -9.96 -25.43 1.01
CA ARG A 81 -11.17 -24.88 1.60
C ARG A 81 -11.70 -25.82 2.69
N LEU A 82 -12.02 -25.24 3.85
CA LEU A 82 -12.84 -25.91 4.86
C LEU A 82 -14.29 -25.93 4.41
N LEU A 83 -14.88 -27.13 4.39
CA LEU A 83 -16.26 -27.38 3.94
C LEU A 83 -17.22 -27.32 5.14
N SER A 84 -18.52 -27.41 4.82
CA SER A 84 -19.58 -27.66 5.81
C SER A 84 -19.18 -28.81 6.75
N PRO A 85 -19.46 -28.72 8.06
CA PRO A 85 -20.39 -27.77 8.69
C PRO A 85 -19.82 -26.38 9.02
N ASN A 86 -18.50 -26.16 8.88
CA ASN A 86 -17.83 -25.02 9.52
C ASN A 86 -18.26 -23.64 8.99
N GLY A 87 -19.08 -22.94 9.78
CA GLY A 87 -19.57 -21.59 9.48
C GLY A 87 -21.04 -21.56 9.05
N ASP A 88 -21.69 -22.72 8.98
CA ASP A 88 -23.08 -22.82 8.53
C ASP A 88 -24.05 -22.15 9.51
N THR A 89 -23.78 -22.16 10.82
CA THR A 89 -24.69 -21.57 11.82
C THR A 89 -24.54 -20.05 12.00
N PHE A 90 -23.33 -19.50 12.08
CA PHE A 90 -23.13 -18.04 12.24
C PHE A 90 -23.05 -17.29 10.91
N PHE A 91 -22.28 -17.80 9.94
CA PHE A 91 -22.05 -17.12 8.65
C PHE A 91 -23.03 -17.57 7.56
N GLY A 92 -23.76 -18.67 7.77
CA GLY A 92 -24.69 -19.24 6.78
C GLY A 92 -24.00 -19.94 5.61
N LYS A 93 -22.68 -20.15 5.68
CA LYS A 93 -21.87 -20.78 4.64
C LYS A 93 -20.49 -21.18 5.19
N PRO A 94 -19.76 -22.07 4.51
CA PRO A 94 -18.39 -22.38 4.87
C PRO A 94 -17.51 -21.13 5.00
N SER A 95 -17.08 -20.82 6.23
CA SER A 95 -16.35 -19.58 6.57
C SER A 95 -14.85 -19.68 6.31
N GLY A 96 -14.35 -20.90 6.11
CA GLY A 96 -12.93 -21.18 6.02
C GLY A 96 -12.24 -21.39 7.37
N ARG A 97 -13.00 -21.43 8.47
CA ARG A 97 -12.53 -21.61 9.85
C ARG A 97 -12.87 -23.02 10.36
N PHE A 98 -12.27 -23.44 11.47
CA PHE A 98 -12.56 -24.73 12.14
C PHE A 98 -13.74 -24.67 13.10
N CYS A 99 -14.53 -23.62 13.02
CA CYS A 99 -15.67 -23.41 13.88
C CYS A 99 -16.79 -22.75 13.10
N ASP A 100 -17.93 -22.70 13.78
CA ASP A 100 -19.18 -22.26 13.23
C ASP A 100 -19.39 -20.75 13.29
N GLY A 101 -18.45 -19.99 13.87
CA GLY A 101 -18.56 -18.55 14.10
C GLY A 101 -17.24 -17.84 14.32
N LEU A 102 -17.26 -16.84 15.21
CA LEU A 102 -16.08 -16.06 15.58
C LEU A 102 -15.19 -16.83 16.56
N VAL A 103 -13.88 -16.67 16.41
CA VAL A 103 -12.84 -17.15 17.33
C VAL A 103 -12.38 -15.99 18.23
N LEU A 104 -11.62 -16.30 19.28
CA LEU A 104 -11.15 -15.31 20.27
C LEU A 104 -10.47 -14.09 19.63
N VAL A 105 -9.72 -14.30 18.53
CA VAL A 105 -8.98 -13.26 17.83
C VAL A 105 -9.90 -12.21 17.20
N ASP A 106 -11.10 -12.60 16.74
CA ASP A 106 -12.07 -11.63 16.19
C ASP A 106 -12.52 -10.64 17.26
N PHE A 107 -12.82 -11.14 18.46
CA PHE A 107 -13.22 -10.27 19.56
C PHE A 107 -12.09 -9.31 19.93
N ILE A 108 -10.83 -9.78 19.96
CA ILE A 108 -9.69 -8.90 20.25
C ILE A 108 -9.52 -7.83 19.16
N GLY A 109 -9.64 -8.21 17.88
CA GLY A 109 -9.61 -7.28 16.75
C GLY A 109 -10.72 -6.23 16.85
N ASP A 110 -11.95 -6.66 17.15
CA ASP A 110 -13.11 -5.79 17.33
C ASP A 110 -12.93 -4.82 18.50
N TYR A 111 -12.45 -5.30 19.65
CA TYR A 111 -12.20 -4.44 20.83
C TYR A 111 -11.06 -3.43 20.60
N SER A 112 -10.07 -3.80 19.80
CA SER A 112 -8.90 -2.97 19.53
C SER A 112 -9.04 -2.09 18.28
N HIS A 113 -10.14 -2.24 17.52
CA HIS A 113 -10.33 -1.62 16.20
C HIS A 113 -9.19 -1.91 15.22
N PHE A 114 -8.50 -3.03 15.38
CA PHE A 114 -7.41 -3.43 14.50
C PHE A 114 -7.86 -4.49 13.50
N PRO A 115 -7.41 -4.38 12.24
CA PRO A 115 -7.63 -5.44 11.28
C PRO A 115 -6.88 -6.71 11.71
N ILE A 116 -7.57 -7.84 11.56
CA ILE A 116 -7.06 -9.20 11.73
C ILE A 116 -6.91 -9.91 10.39
#